data_AF-A0A9W7X1P7-F1
#
_entry.id   AF-A0A9W7X1P7-F1
#
_cell.length_a   1.000
_cell.length_b   1.000
_cell.length_c   1.000
_cell.angle_alpha   90.00
_cell.angle_beta   90.00
_cell.angle_gamma   90.00
#
_symmetry.space_group_name_H-M   'P 1'
#
loop_
_entity.id
_entity.type
_entity.pdbx_description
1 polymer ?
#
loop_
_entity_poly.entity_id
_entity_poly.type
_entity_poly.pdbx_seq_one_letter_code
_entity_poly.pdbx_strand_id
1 'polypeptide(L)'
;MDLNVIIEKMETGDQDAALTALQMYNKEKSQCFSFTPGEEDDRERLGELVLGFLERDLQPSCQLACLETIRILSRDKKSLAPFATRHTMQVLIRHAGLGQGEGGMPEIPDLEVIVEALKCLCNIVFNSEAAQEAGAELQLIMGLAKRLKQCREPQWNHDVRFFDLRLMFLITALRVDVRAQLARELRGVGLLSEALDATLNLCWPDMYEVARAGVDGSSELPPLGRQETERVMEILKILFNVTFDCNRRDVDEEEAATYRHLGAILRHCLMSTSEGEERTEEMHSHTVNLLGNLPLPCLDVLLMPKVEQGSIEYMGVNMDAVKVLLHFMEKRLDRENKLKETLLPSLNLLTESARIHRETRKVLRMKVLPPLRDVKNRPEVGNAMRNKLVRLMTHIDTDVKHCAAEFLFVLCKESVSRFIKYTGYGNAAGLLAARGLMRGGRDPGHYSEDEDSDTEEYREAKPNINPVTGRVEEEQPNPMDGMTEEQKEYEAMKLVDMFDKLSREQVIQPMKIGADGKMTSMEPQEFHYLAQQQFGESNNSDSDSDTN
;
A
#
# COMPACT_ATOMS: atom_id res chain seq x y z
N MET A 1 -4.76 -42.31 16.06
CA MET A 1 -5.84 -43.32 16.14
C MET A 1 -6.26 -43.63 14.72
N ASP A 2 -6.64 -44.88 14.42
CA ASP A 2 -7.16 -45.25 13.10
C ASP A 2 -8.48 -44.49 12.85
N LEU A 3 -8.59 -43.83 11.69
CA LEU A 3 -9.77 -43.04 11.32
C LEU A 3 -11.02 -43.92 11.27
N ASN A 4 -10.87 -45.19 10.87
CA ASN A 4 -11.97 -46.15 10.77
C ASN A 4 -12.62 -46.42 12.13
N VAL A 5 -11.83 -46.52 13.20
CA VAL A 5 -12.35 -46.73 14.56
C VAL A 5 -13.18 -45.54 15.04
N ILE A 6 -12.85 -44.33 14.59
CA ILE A 6 -13.62 -43.13 14.91
C ILE A 6 -14.93 -43.13 14.11
N ILE A 7 -14.87 -43.45 12.82
CA ILE A 7 -16.04 -43.56 11.94
C ILE A 7 -17.03 -44.60 12.50
N GLU A 8 -16.55 -45.79 12.88
CA GLU A 8 -17.40 -46.84 13.46
C GLU A 8 -18.12 -46.35 14.73
N LYS A 9 -17.43 -45.61 15.60
CA LYS A 9 -18.04 -45.03 16.80
C LYS A 9 -19.06 -43.95 16.48
N MET A 10 -18.80 -43.11 15.49
CA MET A 10 -19.74 -42.10 15.00
C MET A 10 -21.00 -42.74 14.39
N GLU A 11 -20.86 -43.85 13.67
CA GLU A 11 -21.97 -44.56 13.02
C GLU A 11 -22.94 -45.21 14.02
N THR A 12 -22.51 -45.46 15.26
CA THR A 12 -23.42 -45.92 16.33
C THR A 12 -24.54 -44.91 16.63
N GLY A 13 -24.33 -43.63 16.31
CA GLY A 13 -25.26 -42.55 16.61
C GLY A 13 -25.31 -42.16 18.09
N ASP A 14 -24.54 -42.83 18.96
CA ASP A 14 -24.46 -42.54 20.38
C ASP A 14 -23.58 -41.32 20.65
N GLN A 15 -24.13 -40.36 21.39
CA GLN A 15 -23.49 -39.06 21.58
C GLN A 15 -22.23 -39.14 22.46
N ASP A 16 -22.25 -39.98 23.50
CA ASP A 16 -21.13 -40.11 24.43
C ASP A 16 -19.95 -40.87 23.80
N ALA A 17 -20.25 -41.91 23.02
CA ALA A 17 -19.26 -42.63 22.22
C ALA A 17 -18.62 -41.73 21.17
N ALA A 18 -19.43 -40.94 20.44
CA ALA A 18 -18.96 -39.97 19.46
C ALA A 18 -18.08 -38.90 20.12
N LEU A 19 -18.55 -38.27 21.21
CA LEU A 19 -17.80 -37.26 21.95
C LEU A 19 -16.41 -37.78 22.37
N THR A 20 -16.36 -38.97 22.97
CA THR A 20 -15.09 -39.55 23.43
C THR A 20 -14.14 -39.80 22.26
N ALA A 21 -14.65 -40.32 21.14
CA ALA A 21 -13.85 -40.59 19.95
C ALA A 21 -13.28 -39.30 19.33
N LEU A 22 -14.14 -38.28 19.16
CA LEU A 22 -13.77 -37.00 18.58
C LEU A 22 -12.77 -36.23 19.47
N GLN A 23 -12.95 -36.23 20.79
CA GLN A 23 -11.98 -35.59 21.70
C GLN A 23 -10.59 -36.23 21.61
N MET A 24 -10.52 -37.56 21.52
CA MET A 24 -9.25 -38.26 21.32
C MET A 24 -8.61 -37.89 19.98
N TYR A 25 -9.39 -37.84 18.91
CA TYR A 25 -8.93 -37.41 17.59
C TYR A 25 -8.44 -35.96 17.59
N ASN A 26 -9.23 -35.02 18.13
CA ASN A 26 -8.91 -33.60 18.16
C ASN A 26 -7.63 -33.34 18.96
N LYS A 27 -7.43 -34.03 20.08
CA LYS A 27 -6.20 -33.93 20.88
C LYS A 27 -4.97 -34.35 20.08
N GLU A 28 -5.06 -35.44 19.33
CA GLU A 28 -3.96 -35.97 18.51
C GLU A 28 -3.67 -35.10 17.28
N LYS A 29 -4.72 -34.57 16.62
CA LYS A 29 -4.62 -33.87 15.33
C LYS A 29 -4.73 -32.34 15.43
N SER A 30 -4.81 -31.78 16.63
CA SER A 30 -4.97 -30.32 16.86
C SER A 30 -3.95 -29.44 16.11
N GLN A 31 -2.69 -29.89 16.03
CA GLN A 31 -1.57 -29.21 15.34
C GLN A 31 -1.21 -29.84 13.99
N CYS A 32 -2.09 -30.67 13.43
CA CYS A 32 -1.87 -31.32 12.14
C CYS A 32 -2.21 -30.37 10.98
N PHE A 33 -1.22 -30.12 10.12
CA PHE A 33 -1.37 -29.34 8.88
C PHE A 33 -1.02 -30.15 7.62
N SER A 34 -0.59 -31.39 7.78
CA SER A 34 -0.22 -32.31 6.70
C SER A 34 -0.95 -33.63 6.92
N PHE A 35 -1.74 -34.04 5.93
CA PHE A 35 -2.60 -35.23 6.02
C PHE A 35 -2.03 -36.38 5.19
N THR A 36 -2.29 -37.61 5.65
CA THR A 36 -1.85 -38.82 4.96
C THR A 36 -2.56 -38.94 3.61
N PRO A 37 -1.82 -39.09 2.49
CA PRO A 37 -2.41 -39.41 1.19
C PRO A 37 -3.12 -40.78 1.25
N GLY A 38 -4.29 -40.91 0.60
CA GLY A 38 -5.04 -42.16 0.52
C GLY A 38 -6.09 -42.39 1.61
N GLU A 39 -6.13 -41.55 2.65
CA GLU A 39 -7.21 -41.52 3.66
C GLU A 39 -8.22 -40.39 3.37
N GLU A 40 -8.31 -39.97 2.10
CA GLU A 40 -9.13 -38.82 1.67
C GLU A 40 -10.63 -39.13 1.82
N ASP A 41 -11.06 -40.31 1.35
CA ASP A 41 -12.45 -40.79 1.44
C ASP A 41 -12.90 -40.96 2.90
N ASP A 42 -12.03 -41.51 3.77
CA ASP A 42 -12.32 -41.69 5.19
C ASP A 42 -12.51 -40.34 5.89
N ARG A 43 -11.70 -39.34 5.53
CA ARG A 43 -11.83 -37.98 6.07
C ARG A 43 -13.11 -37.30 5.61
N GLU A 44 -13.48 -37.46 4.34
CA GLU A 44 -14.75 -36.95 3.82
C GLU A 44 -15.93 -37.61 4.54
N ARG A 45 -15.88 -38.94 4.71
CA ARG A 45 -16.89 -39.72 5.42
C ARG A 45 -17.04 -39.27 6.88
N LEU A 46 -15.93 -39.09 7.60
CA LEU A 46 -15.95 -38.54 8.96
C LEU A 46 -16.57 -37.14 8.96
N GLY A 47 -16.24 -36.29 7.99
CA GLY A 47 -16.83 -34.96 7.81
C GLY A 47 -18.35 -35.00 7.68
N GLU A 48 -18.88 -35.87 6.83
CA GLU A 48 -20.34 -36.07 6.66
C GLU A 48 -21.02 -36.49 7.97
N LEU A 49 -20.43 -37.44 8.70
CA LEU A 49 -20.98 -37.92 9.96
C LEU A 49 -21.00 -36.80 11.01
N VAL A 50 -19.93 -36.04 11.13
CA VAL A 50 -19.84 -34.91 12.08
C VAL A 50 -20.85 -33.82 11.73
N LEU A 51 -21.07 -33.53 10.46
CA LEU A 51 -22.11 -32.60 10.00
C LEU A 51 -23.51 -33.11 10.36
N GLY A 52 -23.79 -34.39 10.11
CA GLY A 52 -25.07 -35.02 10.48
C GLY A 52 -25.33 -35.02 11.99
N PHE A 53 -24.28 -35.00 12.82
CA PHE A 53 -24.41 -34.79 14.27
C PHE A 53 -24.77 -33.34 14.61
N LEU A 54 -24.13 -32.35 13.98
CA LEU A 54 -24.40 -30.91 14.23
C LEU A 54 -25.82 -30.44 13.87
N GLU A 55 -26.56 -31.24 13.11
CA GLU A 55 -27.98 -31.02 12.79
C GLU A 55 -28.92 -31.52 13.88
N ARG A 56 -28.43 -32.34 14.82
CA ARG A 56 -29.19 -32.86 15.95
C ARG A 56 -29.12 -31.92 17.15
N ASP A 57 -30.01 -32.14 18.10
CA ASP A 57 -29.88 -31.53 19.42
C ASP A 57 -28.76 -32.26 20.19
N LEU A 58 -27.68 -31.55 20.46
CA LEU A 58 -26.44 -32.09 21.03
C LEU A 58 -26.07 -31.31 22.29
N GLN A 59 -25.46 -32.00 23.24
CA GLN A 59 -24.80 -31.33 24.38
C GLN A 59 -23.68 -30.41 23.87
N PRO A 60 -23.44 -29.25 24.50
CA PRO A 60 -22.44 -28.27 24.06
C PRO A 60 -21.03 -28.84 23.85
N SER A 61 -20.61 -29.78 24.71
CA SER A 61 -19.32 -30.48 24.60
C SER A 61 -19.18 -31.29 23.30
N CYS A 62 -20.27 -31.91 22.85
CA CYS A 62 -20.30 -32.69 21.61
C CYS A 62 -20.36 -31.78 20.39
N GLN A 63 -21.11 -30.66 20.44
CA GLN A 63 -21.07 -29.64 19.40
C GLN A 63 -19.66 -29.09 19.21
N LEU A 64 -18.98 -28.74 20.30
CA LEU A 64 -17.62 -28.23 20.27
C LEU A 64 -16.64 -29.26 19.67
N ALA A 65 -16.71 -30.52 20.12
CA ALA A 65 -15.86 -31.59 19.59
C ALA A 65 -16.09 -31.81 18.09
N CYS A 66 -17.34 -31.75 17.63
CA CYS A 66 -17.69 -31.81 16.22
C CYS A 66 -17.06 -30.65 15.42
N LEU A 67 -17.24 -29.41 15.88
CA LEU A 67 -16.68 -28.24 15.21
C LEU A 67 -15.15 -28.25 15.19
N GLU A 68 -14.49 -28.66 16.27
CA GLU A 68 -13.04 -28.84 16.30
C GLU A 68 -12.56 -29.86 15.26
N THR A 69 -13.28 -30.97 15.10
CA THR A 69 -12.99 -31.96 14.07
C THR A 69 -13.16 -31.36 12.68
N ILE A 70 -14.25 -30.62 12.41
CA ILE A 70 -14.45 -29.91 11.13
C ILE A 70 -13.31 -28.90 10.88
N ARG A 71 -12.88 -28.14 11.89
CA ARG A 71 -11.78 -27.19 11.75
C ARG A 71 -10.47 -27.89 11.38
N ILE A 72 -10.20 -29.07 11.94
CA ILE A 72 -9.03 -29.87 11.60
C ILE A 72 -9.16 -30.38 10.16
N LEU A 73 -10.28 -31.02 9.81
CA LEU A 73 -10.51 -31.59 8.47
C LEU A 73 -10.49 -30.52 7.37
N SER A 74 -11.03 -29.32 7.64
CA SER A 74 -11.04 -28.18 6.70
C SER A 74 -9.66 -27.58 6.37
N ARG A 75 -8.59 -28.04 7.03
CA ARG A 75 -7.21 -27.73 6.64
C ARG A 75 -6.75 -28.55 5.44
N ASP A 76 -7.35 -29.72 5.21
CA ASP A 76 -7.05 -30.56 4.04
C ASP A 76 -7.86 -30.08 2.83
N LYS A 77 -7.18 -29.44 1.88
CA LYS A 77 -7.81 -28.92 0.65
C LYS A 77 -8.47 -30.02 -0.20
N LYS A 78 -8.03 -31.27 -0.06
CA LYS A 78 -8.52 -32.38 -0.89
C LYS A 78 -9.84 -32.98 -0.39
N SER A 79 -10.14 -32.83 0.89
CA SER A 79 -11.33 -33.42 1.53
C SER A 79 -12.38 -32.37 1.90
N LEU A 80 -12.44 -31.25 1.15
CA LEU A 80 -13.35 -30.13 1.43
C LEU A 80 -14.77 -30.32 0.88
N ALA A 81 -15.00 -31.31 0.02
CA ALA A 81 -16.27 -31.49 -0.67
C ALA A 81 -17.50 -31.54 0.28
N PRO A 82 -17.47 -32.25 1.42
CA PRO A 82 -18.59 -32.27 2.37
C PRO A 82 -18.87 -30.92 3.03
N PHE A 83 -17.84 -30.09 3.17
CA PHE A 83 -17.91 -28.82 3.91
C PHE A 83 -18.30 -27.63 3.02
N ALA A 84 -18.16 -27.75 1.70
CA ALA A 84 -18.34 -26.67 0.75
C ALA A 84 -19.76 -26.57 0.15
N THR A 85 -20.72 -27.34 0.67
CA THR A 85 -22.12 -27.29 0.20
C THR A 85 -22.88 -26.12 0.82
N ARG A 86 -23.91 -25.62 0.12
CA ARG A 86 -24.80 -24.56 0.64
C ARG A 86 -25.44 -24.94 1.98
N HIS A 87 -25.90 -26.18 2.10
CA HIS A 87 -26.52 -26.68 3.33
C HIS A 87 -25.53 -26.71 4.50
N THR A 88 -24.32 -27.25 4.29
CA THR A 88 -23.28 -27.28 5.31
C THR A 88 -22.88 -25.87 5.76
N MET A 89 -22.72 -24.94 4.83
CA MET A 89 -22.44 -23.55 5.14
C MET A 89 -23.55 -22.93 6.00
N GLN A 90 -24.82 -23.22 5.71
CA GLN A 90 -25.95 -22.75 6.51
C GLN A 90 -25.90 -23.28 7.95
N VAL A 91 -25.57 -24.56 8.14
CA VAL A 91 -25.41 -25.17 9.48
C VAL A 91 -24.29 -24.48 10.26
N LEU A 92 -23.12 -24.28 9.65
CA LEU A 92 -22.00 -23.61 10.30
C LEU A 92 -22.28 -22.13 10.61
N ILE A 93 -22.98 -21.42 9.73
CA ILE A 93 -23.42 -20.03 9.94
C ILE A 93 -24.40 -19.92 11.12
N ARG A 94 -25.28 -20.91 11.29
CA ARG A 94 -26.18 -21.00 12.45
C ARG A 94 -25.40 -21.18 13.75
N HIS A 95 -24.47 -22.14 13.79
CA HIS A 95 -23.61 -22.37 14.96
C HIS A 95 -22.67 -21.18 15.26
N ALA A 96 -22.29 -20.42 14.24
CA ALA A 96 -21.56 -19.16 14.41
C ALA A 96 -22.43 -17.99 14.90
N GLY A 97 -23.75 -18.18 15.08
CA GLY A 97 -24.68 -17.13 15.50
C GLY A 97 -24.89 -16.02 14.45
N LEU A 98 -24.64 -16.33 13.17
CA LEU A 98 -24.71 -15.38 12.05
C LEU A 98 -25.94 -15.57 11.16
N GLY A 99 -26.74 -16.60 11.40
CA GLY A 99 -27.93 -16.92 10.61
C GLY A 99 -29.05 -15.88 10.74
N GLN A 100 -29.76 -15.64 9.63
CA GLN A 100 -31.02 -14.90 9.64
C GLN A 100 -32.11 -15.81 10.24
N GLY A 101 -32.51 -15.55 11.48
CA GLY A 101 -33.63 -16.28 12.09
C GLY A 101 -34.95 -15.90 11.43
N GLU A 102 -35.66 -16.87 10.86
CA GLU A 102 -37.09 -16.71 10.58
C GLU A 102 -37.83 -16.73 11.93
N GLY A 103 -38.22 -15.55 12.43
CA GLY A 103 -39.25 -15.43 13.47
C GLY A 103 -38.91 -16.01 14.85
N GLY A 104 -37.96 -15.39 15.56
CA GLY A 104 -37.67 -15.63 16.98
C GLY A 104 -36.31 -15.05 17.36
N MET A 105 -36.13 -14.63 18.62
CA MET A 105 -34.79 -14.34 19.16
C MET A 105 -34.05 -15.69 19.24
N PRO A 106 -33.04 -15.96 18.40
CA PRO A 106 -32.29 -17.21 18.50
C PRO A 106 -31.57 -17.23 19.85
N GLU A 107 -31.61 -18.35 20.55
CA GLU A 107 -30.73 -18.57 21.70
C GLU A 107 -29.29 -18.45 21.21
N ILE A 108 -28.52 -17.54 21.81
CA ILE A 108 -27.13 -17.29 21.39
C ILE A 108 -26.33 -18.54 21.79
N PRO A 109 -25.65 -19.21 20.83
CA PRO A 109 -24.81 -20.36 21.18
C PRO A 109 -23.68 -19.96 22.14
N ASP A 110 -23.14 -20.94 22.87
CA ASP A 110 -21.98 -20.73 23.72
C ASP A 110 -20.82 -20.09 22.94
N LEU A 111 -20.10 -19.16 23.58
CA LEU A 111 -19.02 -18.40 22.92
C LEU A 111 -17.94 -19.32 22.33
N GLU A 112 -17.64 -20.44 22.98
CA GLU A 112 -16.68 -21.43 22.48
C GLU A 112 -17.16 -22.09 21.17
N VAL A 113 -18.44 -22.43 21.08
CA VAL A 113 -19.08 -22.98 19.87
C VAL A 113 -19.03 -21.96 18.74
N ILE A 114 -19.36 -20.69 19.03
CA ILE A 114 -19.30 -19.61 18.03
C ILE A 114 -17.88 -19.46 17.49
N VAL A 115 -16.88 -19.36 18.36
CA VAL A 115 -15.47 -19.19 17.97
C VAL A 115 -15.02 -20.36 17.09
N GLU A 116 -15.37 -21.59 17.46
CA GLU A 116 -14.96 -22.77 16.71
C GLU A 116 -15.65 -22.87 15.35
N ALA A 117 -16.94 -22.53 15.27
CA ALA A 117 -17.68 -22.41 14.02
C ALA A 117 -17.09 -21.33 13.10
N LEU A 118 -16.71 -20.17 13.64
CA LEU A 118 -16.06 -19.10 12.87
C LEU A 118 -14.69 -19.53 12.31
N LYS A 119 -13.90 -20.29 13.08
CA LYS A 119 -12.63 -20.85 12.58
C LYS A 119 -12.87 -21.84 11.44
N CYS A 120 -13.91 -22.68 11.54
CA CYS A 120 -14.32 -23.58 10.45
C CYS A 120 -14.65 -22.77 9.19
N LEU A 121 -15.52 -21.76 9.32
CA LEU A 121 -15.90 -20.90 8.21
C LEU A 121 -14.70 -20.19 7.58
N CYS A 122 -13.76 -19.68 8.39
CA CYS A 122 -12.53 -19.06 7.88
C CYS A 122 -11.71 -20.03 7.03
N ASN A 123 -11.50 -21.27 7.49
CA ASN A 123 -10.74 -22.28 6.76
C ASN A 123 -11.45 -22.67 5.45
N ILE A 124 -12.75 -22.93 5.52
CA ILE A 124 -13.55 -23.41 4.40
C ILE A 124 -13.66 -22.33 3.31
N VAL A 125 -14.00 -21.09 3.69
CA VAL A 125 -14.08 -19.95 2.75
C VAL A 125 -12.72 -19.64 2.11
N PHE A 126 -11.63 -19.73 2.88
CA PHE A 126 -10.30 -19.49 2.33
C PHE A 126 -9.88 -20.55 1.30
N ASN A 127 -10.30 -21.81 1.47
CA ASN A 127 -9.82 -22.92 0.66
C ASN A 127 -10.80 -23.36 -0.46
N SER A 128 -12.07 -22.93 -0.46
CA SER A 128 -13.08 -23.40 -1.41
C SER A 128 -13.89 -22.26 -2.04
N GLU A 129 -13.85 -22.18 -3.37
CA GLU A 129 -14.66 -21.23 -4.16
C GLU A 129 -16.17 -21.52 -4.04
N ALA A 130 -16.57 -22.80 -4.00
CA ALA A 130 -17.97 -23.19 -3.81
C ALA A 130 -18.51 -22.71 -2.46
N ALA A 131 -17.68 -22.74 -1.40
CA ALA A 131 -18.06 -22.18 -0.11
C ALA A 131 -18.16 -20.65 -0.11
N GLN A 132 -17.30 -19.97 -0.87
CA GLN A 132 -17.39 -18.51 -1.06
C GLN A 132 -18.72 -18.14 -1.74
N GLU A 133 -19.14 -18.92 -2.74
CA GLU A 133 -20.44 -18.75 -3.42
C GLU A 133 -21.62 -19.01 -2.49
N ALA A 134 -21.63 -20.15 -1.80
CA ALA A 134 -22.65 -20.46 -0.80
C ALA A 134 -22.73 -19.38 0.30
N GLY A 135 -21.59 -18.87 0.77
CA GLY A 135 -21.55 -17.80 1.77
C GLY A 135 -22.16 -16.48 1.29
N ALA A 136 -21.94 -16.13 0.01
CA ALA A 136 -22.56 -14.96 -0.62
C ALA A 136 -24.08 -15.14 -0.76
N GLU A 137 -24.54 -16.29 -1.26
CA GLU A 137 -25.97 -16.60 -1.39
C GLU A 137 -26.71 -16.57 -0.04
N LEU A 138 -26.05 -17.06 1.02
CA LEU A 138 -26.59 -17.09 2.38
C LEU A 138 -26.49 -15.73 3.11
N GLN A 139 -26.03 -14.68 2.43
CA GLN A 139 -25.91 -13.33 3.01
C GLN A 139 -25.04 -13.28 4.27
N LEU A 140 -23.96 -14.07 4.30
CA LEU A 140 -23.02 -14.15 5.43
C LEU A 140 -22.53 -12.76 5.87
N ILE A 141 -22.26 -11.88 4.90
CA ILE A 141 -21.76 -10.53 5.18
C ILE A 141 -22.77 -9.67 5.95
N MET A 142 -24.07 -9.88 5.76
CA MET A 142 -25.10 -9.16 6.51
C MET A 142 -25.11 -9.58 7.98
N GLY A 143 -24.96 -10.88 8.26
CA GLY A 143 -24.83 -11.40 9.61
C GLY A 143 -23.61 -10.82 10.32
N LEU A 144 -22.45 -10.84 9.64
CA LEU A 144 -21.20 -10.27 10.17
C LEU A 144 -21.32 -8.77 10.42
N ALA A 145 -21.89 -8.01 9.48
CA ALA A 145 -22.10 -6.58 9.65
C ALA A 145 -23.08 -6.25 10.80
N LYS A 146 -24.13 -7.06 10.99
CA LYS A 146 -25.06 -6.90 12.11
C LYS A 146 -24.36 -7.09 13.45
N ARG A 147 -23.53 -8.14 13.59
CA ARG A 147 -22.75 -8.36 14.82
C ARG A 147 -21.66 -7.31 15.01
N LEU A 148 -21.04 -6.81 13.93
CA LEU A 148 -20.05 -5.73 14.01
C LEU A 148 -20.64 -4.42 14.58
N LYS A 149 -21.92 -4.11 14.31
CA LYS A 149 -22.63 -2.97 14.93
C LYS A 149 -22.71 -3.07 16.46
N GLN A 150 -22.55 -4.28 17.01
CA GLN A 150 -22.55 -4.55 18.45
C GLN A 150 -21.12 -4.49 19.05
N CYS A 151 -20.18 -3.82 18.38
CA CYS A 151 -18.77 -3.75 18.81
C CYS A 151 -18.55 -3.16 20.22
N ARG A 152 -19.50 -2.40 20.75
CA ARG A 152 -19.44 -1.86 22.12
C ARG A 152 -20.13 -2.75 23.16
N GLU A 153 -20.84 -3.79 22.74
CA GLU A 153 -21.56 -4.67 23.66
C GLU A 153 -20.60 -5.67 24.34
N PRO A 154 -20.72 -5.87 25.67
CA PRO A 154 -19.79 -6.70 26.43
C PRO A 154 -19.98 -8.21 26.18
N GLN A 155 -21.05 -8.61 25.50
CA GLN A 155 -21.38 -10.02 25.25
C GLN A 155 -20.34 -10.74 24.37
N TRP A 156 -19.64 -10.01 23.49
CA TRP A 156 -18.69 -10.61 22.55
C TRP A 156 -17.26 -10.47 23.06
N ASN A 157 -16.59 -11.60 23.30
CA ASN A 157 -15.19 -11.62 23.69
C ASN A 157 -14.24 -11.28 22.51
N HIS A 158 -12.94 -11.24 22.77
CA HIS A 158 -11.94 -10.94 21.74
C HIS A 158 -11.97 -11.92 20.56
N ASP A 159 -12.04 -13.22 20.84
CA ASP A 159 -11.92 -14.26 19.81
C ASP A 159 -13.08 -14.22 18.82
N VAL A 160 -14.32 -14.05 19.29
CA VAL A 160 -15.49 -13.88 18.41
C VAL A 160 -15.28 -12.69 17.50
N ARG A 161 -14.93 -11.52 18.07
CA ARG A 161 -14.71 -10.29 17.29
C ARG A 161 -13.57 -10.44 16.29
N PHE A 162 -12.48 -11.09 16.67
CA PHE A 162 -11.34 -11.30 15.79
C PHE A 162 -11.69 -12.21 14.62
N PHE A 163 -12.33 -13.36 14.88
CA PHE A 163 -12.69 -14.29 13.81
C PHE A 163 -13.84 -13.77 12.93
N ASP A 164 -14.72 -12.91 13.44
CA ASP A 164 -15.67 -12.15 12.61
C ASP A 164 -14.97 -11.25 11.61
N LEU A 165 -14.03 -10.44 12.09
CA LEU A 165 -13.24 -9.56 11.25
C LEU A 165 -12.40 -10.37 10.26
N ARG A 166 -11.82 -11.48 10.70
CA ARG A 166 -11.04 -12.37 9.83
C ARG A 166 -11.90 -12.96 8.72
N LEU A 167 -13.11 -13.43 9.03
CA LEU A 167 -14.04 -13.97 8.03
C LEU A 167 -14.52 -12.88 7.08
N MET A 168 -14.81 -11.68 7.60
CA MET A 168 -15.16 -10.50 6.80
C MET A 168 -14.02 -10.10 5.85
N PHE A 169 -12.77 -10.12 6.32
CA PHE A 169 -11.59 -9.88 5.48
C PHE A 169 -11.49 -10.91 4.36
N LEU A 170 -11.60 -12.19 4.67
CA LEU A 170 -11.49 -13.28 3.69
C LEU A 170 -12.57 -13.16 2.60
N ILE A 171 -13.84 -13.03 2.98
CA ILE A 171 -14.92 -12.99 1.99
C ILE A 171 -14.86 -11.72 1.13
N THR A 172 -14.47 -10.58 1.70
CA THR A 172 -14.30 -9.33 0.92
C THR A 172 -13.04 -9.32 0.05
N ALA A 173 -12.00 -10.05 0.42
CA ALA A 173 -10.81 -10.21 -0.40
C ALA A 173 -11.06 -11.15 -1.60
N LEU A 174 -11.83 -12.22 -1.38
CA LEU A 174 -12.04 -13.28 -2.36
C LEU A 174 -13.25 -13.02 -3.29
N ARG A 175 -14.25 -12.24 -2.85
CA ARG A 175 -15.50 -12.02 -3.58
C ARG A 175 -15.77 -10.54 -3.84
N VAL A 176 -15.74 -10.15 -5.12
CA VAL A 176 -15.92 -8.76 -5.56
C VAL A 176 -17.34 -8.25 -5.33
N ASP A 177 -18.34 -9.11 -5.51
CA ASP A 177 -19.76 -8.84 -5.25
C ASP A 177 -20.01 -8.59 -3.76
N VAL A 178 -19.51 -9.45 -2.87
CA VAL A 178 -19.62 -9.27 -1.41
C VAL A 178 -18.89 -8.01 -0.94
N ARG A 179 -17.72 -7.72 -1.52
CA ARG A 179 -16.98 -6.48 -1.27
C ARG A 179 -17.78 -5.24 -1.67
N ALA A 180 -18.42 -5.26 -2.84
CA ALA A 180 -19.27 -4.17 -3.30
C ALA A 180 -20.52 -3.99 -2.42
N GLN A 181 -21.11 -5.11 -1.99
CA GLN A 181 -22.24 -5.13 -1.06
C GLN A 181 -21.87 -4.48 0.29
N LEU A 182 -20.74 -4.88 0.89
CA LEU A 182 -20.27 -4.25 2.13
C LEU A 182 -19.98 -2.77 1.93
N ALA A 183 -19.27 -2.41 0.87
CA ALA A 183 -18.86 -1.02 0.61
C ALA A 183 -20.07 -0.09 0.43
N ARG A 184 -21.04 -0.47 -0.39
CA ARG A 184 -22.15 0.41 -0.81
C ARG A 184 -23.42 0.20 0.01
N GLU A 185 -23.94 -1.02 0.04
CA GLU A 185 -25.26 -1.30 0.64
C GLU A 185 -25.21 -1.23 2.17
N LEU A 186 -24.14 -1.75 2.76
CA LEU A 186 -23.97 -1.80 4.22
C LEU A 186 -23.19 -0.59 4.78
N ARG A 187 -22.87 0.41 3.94
CA ARG A 187 -22.07 1.60 4.29
C ARG A 187 -20.79 1.21 5.05
N GLY A 188 -20.04 0.25 4.49
CA GLY A 188 -18.95 -0.45 5.17
C GLY A 188 -17.86 0.45 5.73
N VAL A 189 -17.55 1.58 5.07
CA VAL A 189 -16.55 2.55 5.56
C VAL A 189 -16.97 3.13 6.92
N GLY A 190 -18.22 3.59 7.05
CA GLY A 190 -18.74 4.12 8.31
C GLY A 190 -18.79 3.05 9.40
N LEU A 191 -19.33 1.87 9.07
CA LEU A 191 -19.43 0.74 10.00
C LEU A 191 -18.07 0.30 10.55
N LEU A 192 -17.07 0.17 9.68
CA LEU A 192 -15.71 -0.24 10.07
C LEU A 192 -14.97 0.88 10.81
N SER A 193 -15.25 2.15 10.49
CA SER A 193 -14.70 3.29 11.23
C SER A 193 -15.23 3.32 12.67
N GLU A 194 -16.53 3.07 12.88
CA GLU A 194 -17.12 2.93 14.21
C GLU A 194 -16.53 1.74 14.99
N ALA A 195 -16.29 0.62 14.32
CA ALA A 195 -15.64 -0.54 14.93
C ALA A 195 -14.18 -0.24 15.30
N LEU A 196 -13.46 0.53 14.48
CA LEU A 196 -12.09 0.96 14.75
C LEU A 196 -12.03 1.92 15.93
N ASP A 197 -12.95 2.90 15.96
CA ASP A 197 -13.15 3.84 17.06
C ASP A 197 -13.41 3.12 18.39
N ALA A 198 -14.34 2.16 18.39
CA ALA A 198 -14.64 1.35 19.56
C ALA A 198 -13.46 0.48 20.01
N THR A 199 -12.68 -0.05 19.06
CA THR A 199 -11.52 -0.91 19.37
C THR A 199 -10.36 -0.11 19.99
N LEU A 200 -10.18 1.14 19.58
CA LEU A 200 -9.15 2.05 20.09
C LEU A 200 -9.59 2.85 21.32
N ASN A 201 -10.88 2.77 21.67
CA ASN A 201 -11.53 3.52 22.76
C ASN A 201 -11.32 5.03 22.63
N LEU A 202 -11.69 5.57 21.46
CA LEU A 202 -11.46 6.97 21.12
C LEU A 202 -12.51 7.92 21.73
N CYS A 203 -12.10 9.16 21.93
CA CYS A 203 -12.96 10.30 22.16
C CYS A 203 -12.64 11.41 21.15
N TRP A 204 -13.61 12.30 20.94
CA TRP A 204 -13.56 13.36 19.92
C TRP A 204 -13.69 14.74 20.57
N PRO A 205 -12.58 15.35 21.04
CA PRO A 205 -12.61 16.67 21.67
C PRO A 205 -13.05 17.80 20.73
N ASP A 206 -12.78 17.66 19.44
CA ASP A 206 -13.08 18.64 18.40
C ASP A 206 -13.30 17.93 17.05
N MET A 207 -13.72 18.68 16.03
CA MET A 207 -13.91 18.17 14.67
C MET A 207 -12.59 17.59 14.13
N TYR A 208 -12.59 16.28 13.89
CA TYR A 208 -11.42 15.53 13.43
C TYR A 208 -10.20 15.53 14.38
N GLU A 209 -10.37 15.94 15.65
CA GLU A 209 -9.39 15.74 16.72
C GLU A 209 -9.75 14.49 17.51
N VAL A 210 -8.76 13.63 17.76
CA VAL A 210 -8.97 12.28 18.31
C VAL A 210 -8.01 12.08 19.48
N ALA A 211 -8.54 11.63 20.61
CA ALA A 211 -7.77 11.21 21.77
C ALA A 211 -8.25 9.84 22.27
N ARG A 212 -7.49 9.19 23.17
CA ARG A 212 -7.95 7.97 23.86
C ARG A 212 -8.66 8.35 25.15
N ALA A 213 -9.84 7.78 25.37
CA ALA A 213 -10.59 8.04 26.58
C ALA A 213 -9.80 7.58 27.83
N GLY A 214 -9.69 8.44 28.83
CA GLY A 214 -9.04 8.14 30.11
C GLY A 214 -7.52 8.36 30.15
N VAL A 215 -6.92 8.96 29.12
CA VAL A 215 -5.51 9.39 29.12
C VAL A 215 -5.46 10.92 29.13
N ASP A 216 -4.94 11.52 30.20
CA ASP A 216 -4.70 12.97 30.26
C ASP A 216 -3.57 13.35 29.29
N GLY A 217 -3.78 14.42 28.52
CA GLY A 217 -3.00 14.81 27.33
C GLY A 217 -1.54 15.24 27.55
N SER A 218 -0.91 14.87 28.67
CA SER A 218 0.46 15.29 29.03
C SER A 218 1.48 14.15 29.14
N SER A 219 1.12 12.90 28.80
CA SER A 219 2.03 11.74 28.84
C SER A 219 1.99 10.97 27.52
N GLU A 220 3.13 10.37 27.14
CA GLU A 220 3.20 9.41 26.04
C GLU A 220 2.08 8.38 26.17
N LEU A 221 1.32 8.19 25.09
CA LEU A 221 0.19 7.25 25.06
C LEU A 221 0.70 5.84 25.33
N PRO A 222 0.07 5.08 26.25
CA PRO A 222 0.47 3.70 26.48
C PRO A 222 0.28 2.88 25.18
N PRO A 223 1.18 1.92 24.91
CA PRO A 223 1.08 1.09 23.72
C PRO A 223 -0.24 0.32 23.72
N LEU A 224 -0.76 0.07 22.52
CA LEU A 224 -1.95 -0.75 22.31
C LEU A 224 -1.66 -2.20 22.68
N GLY A 225 -2.61 -2.83 23.38
CA GLY A 225 -2.51 -4.22 23.76
C GLY A 225 -2.49 -5.13 22.54
N ARG A 226 -1.96 -6.36 22.69
CA ARG A 226 -1.90 -7.34 21.60
C ARG A 226 -3.26 -7.57 20.92
N GLN A 227 -4.29 -7.87 21.70
CA GLN A 227 -5.62 -8.20 21.19
C GLN A 227 -6.28 -7.02 20.47
N GLU A 228 -6.04 -5.80 20.96
CA GLU A 228 -6.52 -4.56 20.32
C GLU A 228 -5.84 -4.38 18.97
N THR A 229 -4.50 -4.52 18.93
CA THR A 229 -3.70 -4.39 17.71
C THR A 229 -4.13 -5.42 16.65
N GLU A 230 -4.36 -6.68 17.03
CA GLU A 230 -4.82 -7.73 16.10
C GLU A 230 -6.18 -7.38 15.46
N ARG A 231 -7.13 -6.84 16.24
CA ARG A 231 -8.44 -6.40 15.71
C ARG A 231 -8.31 -5.15 14.83
N VAL A 232 -7.51 -4.16 15.24
CA VAL A 232 -7.22 -2.96 14.45
C VAL A 232 -6.69 -3.36 13.08
N MET A 233 -5.70 -4.26 13.01
CA MET A 233 -5.12 -4.70 11.75
C MET A 233 -6.14 -5.44 10.85
N GLU A 234 -7.01 -6.28 11.41
CA GLU A 234 -8.08 -6.91 10.61
C GLU A 234 -9.07 -5.86 10.08
N ILE A 235 -9.48 -4.88 10.88
CA ILE A 235 -10.36 -3.78 10.43
C ILE A 235 -9.70 -2.98 9.29
N LEU A 236 -8.42 -2.61 9.44
CA LEU A 236 -7.66 -1.89 8.41
C LEU A 236 -7.57 -2.67 7.10
N LYS A 237 -7.40 -4.00 7.17
CA LYS A 237 -7.37 -4.86 5.98
C LYS A 237 -8.72 -4.92 5.27
N ILE A 238 -9.84 -4.99 6.01
CA ILE A 238 -11.18 -4.96 5.42
C ILE A 238 -11.44 -3.60 4.78
N LEU A 239 -11.10 -2.51 5.50
CA LEU A 239 -11.19 -1.14 4.98
C LEU A 239 -10.39 -0.97 3.70
N PHE A 240 -9.17 -1.51 3.64
CA PHE A 240 -8.35 -1.50 2.43
C PHE A 240 -9.07 -2.19 1.26
N ASN A 241 -9.68 -3.37 1.48
CA ASN A 241 -10.44 -4.07 0.45
C ASN A 241 -11.59 -3.20 -0.07
N VAL A 242 -12.43 -2.65 0.81
CA VAL A 242 -13.62 -1.89 0.39
C VAL A 242 -13.32 -0.49 -0.17
N THR A 243 -12.11 0.04 0.04
CA THR A 243 -11.70 1.38 -0.41
C THR A 243 -10.78 1.39 -1.63
N PHE A 244 -10.43 0.23 -2.20
CA PHE A 244 -9.37 0.09 -3.22
C PHE A 244 -9.49 1.03 -4.44
N ASP A 245 -10.70 1.47 -4.83
CA ASP A 245 -10.93 2.36 -5.98
C ASP A 245 -11.44 3.77 -5.61
N CYS A 246 -11.37 4.17 -4.33
CA CYS A 246 -12.00 5.42 -3.86
C CYS A 246 -11.18 6.67 -4.17
N ASN A 247 -9.85 6.60 -4.19
CA ASN A 247 -8.96 7.75 -4.44
C ASN A 247 -9.09 8.38 -5.84
N ARG A 248 -9.72 7.68 -6.79
CA ARG A 248 -9.95 8.12 -8.18
C ARG A 248 -11.36 8.64 -8.43
N ARG A 249 -12.22 8.66 -7.42
CA ARG A 249 -13.62 9.08 -7.54
C ARG A 249 -13.81 10.46 -6.94
N ASP A 250 -14.64 11.25 -7.59
CA ASP A 250 -15.23 12.42 -6.97
C ASP A 250 -16.20 11.95 -5.90
N VAL A 251 -15.95 12.38 -4.66
CA VAL A 251 -16.78 12.06 -3.49
C VAL A 251 -17.67 13.25 -3.18
N ASP A 252 -18.90 12.99 -2.76
CA ASP A 252 -19.78 14.03 -2.26
C ASP A 252 -19.35 14.50 -0.84
N GLU A 253 -20.04 15.49 -0.29
CA GLU A 253 -19.70 16.05 1.02
C GLU A 253 -19.92 15.06 2.18
N GLU A 254 -20.90 14.16 2.08
CA GLU A 254 -21.21 13.15 3.13
C GLU A 254 -20.13 12.06 3.14
N GLU A 255 -19.76 11.57 1.95
CA GLU A 255 -18.66 10.62 1.76
C GLU A 255 -17.33 11.25 2.18
N ALA A 256 -17.05 12.50 1.78
CA ALA A 256 -15.84 13.21 2.19
C ALA A 256 -15.77 13.39 3.72
N ALA A 257 -16.88 13.70 4.39
CA ALA A 257 -16.92 13.77 5.84
C ALA A 257 -16.61 12.42 6.50
N THR A 258 -17.13 11.33 5.93
CA THR A 258 -16.85 9.95 6.38
C THR A 258 -15.37 9.60 6.19
N TYR A 259 -14.77 9.94 5.05
CA TYR A 259 -13.34 9.70 4.79
C TYR A 259 -12.42 10.57 5.66
N ARG A 260 -12.78 11.82 5.95
CA ARG A 260 -12.05 12.64 6.92
C ARG A 260 -12.14 12.09 8.33
N HIS A 261 -13.31 11.61 8.74
CA HIS A 261 -13.49 10.95 10.03
C HIS A 261 -12.57 9.71 10.14
N LEU A 262 -12.59 8.84 9.12
CA LEU A 262 -11.66 7.71 9.04
C LEU A 262 -10.20 8.19 9.06
N GLY A 263 -9.85 9.19 8.26
CA GLY A 263 -8.48 9.74 8.20
C GLY A 263 -7.98 10.27 9.54
N ALA A 264 -8.86 10.85 10.37
CA ALA A 264 -8.52 11.26 11.74
C ALA A 264 -8.18 10.06 12.64
N ILE A 265 -8.92 8.95 12.51
CA ILE A 265 -8.62 7.70 13.22
C ILE A 265 -7.30 7.11 12.73
N LEU A 266 -7.05 7.09 11.42
CA LEU A 266 -5.79 6.59 10.84
C LEU A 266 -4.59 7.43 11.27
N ARG A 267 -4.76 8.75 11.39
CA ARG A 267 -3.75 9.62 11.98
C ARG A 267 -3.45 9.19 13.42
N HIS A 268 -4.47 8.88 14.23
CA HIS A 268 -4.26 8.35 15.56
C HIS A 268 -3.53 6.99 15.56
N CYS A 269 -3.84 6.09 14.63
CA CYS A 269 -3.12 4.82 14.45
C CYS A 269 -1.63 5.03 14.10
N LEU A 270 -1.31 5.99 13.23
CA LEU A 270 0.08 6.35 12.91
C LEU A 270 0.86 6.88 14.12
N MET A 271 0.20 7.68 14.96
CA MET A 271 0.82 8.26 16.15
C MET A 271 0.88 7.29 17.34
N SER A 272 0.19 6.15 17.26
CA SER A 272 0.16 5.13 18.30
C SER A 272 1.24 4.07 18.11
N THR A 273 1.65 3.46 19.22
CA THR A 273 2.53 2.29 19.24
C THR A 273 1.78 1.06 19.73
N SER A 274 2.26 -0.12 19.37
CA SER A 274 1.74 -1.41 19.84
C SER A 274 2.77 -2.12 20.72
N GLU A 275 2.36 -3.19 21.40
CA GLU A 275 3.29 -4.11 22.07
C GLU A 275 4.31 -4.72 21.09
N GLY A 276 5.50 -4.10 21.02
CA GLY A 276 6.62 -4.51 20.18
C GLY A 276 6.76 -3.70 18.90
N GLU A 277 8.00 -3.53 18.46
CA GLU A 277 8.33 -2.75 17.26
C GLU A 277 7.77 -3.39 15.98
N GLU A 278 7.80 -4.72 15.88
CA GLU A 278 7.31 -5.46 14.70
C GLU A 278 5.81 -5.23 14.47
N ARG A 279 4.99 -5.35 15.52
CA ARG A 279 3.54 -5.11 15.43
C ARG A 279 3.22 -3.64 15.17
N THR A 280 3.98 -2.73 15.77
CA THR A 280 3.83 -1.29 15.49
C THR A 280 4.07 -1.03 14.01
N GLU A 281 5.13 -1.62 13.45
CA GLU A 281 5.46 -1.48 12.04
C GLU A 281 4.43 -2.13 11.10
N GLU A 282 3.85 -3.28 11.47
CA GLU A 282 2.77 -3.93 10.74
C GLU A 282 1.48 -3.10 10.75
N MET A 283 1.09 -2.57 11.92
CA MET A 283 -0.06 -1.68 12.06
C MET A 283 0.13 -0.39 11.24
N HIS A 284 1.31 0.24 11.31
CA HIS A 284 1.63 1.41 10.49
C HIS A 284 1.58 1.09 8.99
N SER A 285 2.06 -0.09 8.57
CA SER A 285 1.98 -0.55 7.19
C SER A 285 0.53 -0.61 6.68
N HIS A 286 -0.37 -1.24 7.43
CA HIS A 286 -1.80 -1.29 7.07
C HIS A 286 -2.46 0.09 7.08
N THR A 287 -2.06 0.95 8.03
CA THR A 287 -2.57 2.33 8.13
C THR A 287 -2.15 3.18 6.92
N VAL A 288 -0.88 3.10 6.51
CA VAL A 288 -0.35 3.80 5.32
C VAL A 288 -1.02 3.31 4.05
N ASN A 289 -1.19 1.99 3.90
CA ASN A 289 -1.89 1.42 2.74
C ASN A 289 -3.31 1.97 2.61
N LEU A 290 -4.04 2.06 3.72
CA LEU A 290 -5.41 2.59 3.73
C LEU A 290 -5.47 4.10 3.49
N LEU A 291 -4.53 4.88 4.05
CA LEU A 291 -4.42 6.31 3.76
C LEU A 291 -4.23 6.57 2.27
N GLY A 292 -3.47 5.73 1.56
CA GLY A 292 -3.30 5.80 0.11
C GLY A 292 -4.58 5.56 -0.71
N ASN A 293 -5.61 4.96 -0.12
CA ASN A 293 -6.90 4.73 -0.76
C ASN A 293 -7.92 5.87 -0.52
N LEU A 294 -7.65 6.77 0.43
CA LEU A 294 -8.57 7.87 0.72
C LEU A 294 -8.59 8.89 -0.43
N PRO A 295 -9.72 9.57 -0.66
CA PRO A 295 -9.78 10.70 -1.57
C PRO A 295 -8.77 11.77 -1.17
N LEU A 296 -8.03 12.23 -2.17
CA LEU A 296 -6.95 13.19 -2.05
C LEU A 296 -7.31 14.46 -1.23
N PRO A 297 -8.47 15.11 -1.41
CA PRO A 297 -8.85 16.28 -0.61
C PRO A 297 -9.09 15.99 0.88
N CYS A 298 -9.31 14.73 1.26
CA CYS A 298 -9.57 14.33 2.65
C CYS A 298 -8.29 14.08 3.46
N LEU A 299 -7.11 14.16 2.82
CA LEU A 299 -5.82 14.05 3.50
C LEU A 299 -5.44 15.33 4.27
N ASP A 300 -6.22 16.41 4.10
CA ASP A 300 -6.15 17.65 4.89
C ASP A 300 -6.20 17.36 6.40
N VAL A 301 -6.95 16.34 6.80
CA VAL A 301 -7.08 15.88 8.17
C VAL A 301 -5.75 15.50 8.83
N LEU A 302 -4.73 15.12 8.07
CA LEU A 302 -3.40 14.83 8.62
C LEU A 302 -2.70 16.08 9.20
N LEU A 303 -3.14 17.27 8.78
CA LEU A 303 -2.57 18.57 9.14
C LEU A 303 -3.46 19.40 10.07
N MET A 304 -4.69 18.96 10.33
CA MET A 304 -5.68 19.66 11.16
C MET A 304 -5.36 19.76 12.66
N PRO A 305 -4.62 18.84 13.32
CA PRO A 305 -4.35 18.97 14.75
C PRO A 305 -3.71 20.30 15.11
N LYS A 306 -4.09 20.83 16.26
CA LYS A 306 -3.46 22.03 16.83
C LYS A 306 -1.97 21.79 17.09
N VAL A 307 -1.22 22.88 17.02
CA VAL A 307 0.20 22.89 17.37
C VAL A 307 0.31 22.99 18.89
N GLU A 308 0.79 21.92 19.52
CA GLU A 308 0.97 21.85 20.97
C GLU A 308 2.45 21.94 21.34
N GLN A 309 2.73 22.06 22.64
CA GLN A 309 4.10 22.13 23.13
C GLN A 309 4.81 20.78 22.90
N GLY A 310 5.81 20.78 22.01
CA GLY A 310 6.53 19.57 21.59
C GLY A 310 6.13 19.06 20.20
N SER A 311 5.04 19.57 19.63
CA SER A 311 4.68 19.33 18.23
C SER A 311 5.71 19.94 17.29
N ILE A 312 5.81 19.35 16.11
CA ILE A 312 6.62 19.88 15.03
C ILE A 312 5.77 20.83 14.22
N GLU A 313 6.03 22.11 14.39
CA GLU A 313 5.36 23.17 13.68
C GLU A 313 6.10 23.53 12.39
N TYR A 314 5.35 23.72 11.31
CA TYR A 314 5.83 24.46 10.15
C TYR A 314 4.74 25.39 9.60
N MET A 315 5.03 26.69 9.53
CA MET A 315 4.07 27.72 9.08
C MET A 315 2.74 27.71 9.85
N GLY A 316 2.77 27.49 11.17
CA GLY A 316 1.56 27.40 12.00
C GLY A 316 0.75 26.11 11.86
N VAL A 317 1.28 25.10 11.15
CA VAL A 317 0.62 23.82 10.91
C VAL A 317 1.38 22.69 11.60
N ASN A 318 0.66 21.73 12.19
CA ASN A 318 1.24 20.54 12.81
C ASN A 318 1.75 19.56 11.73
N MET A 319 3.00 19.09 11.90
CA MET A 319 3.70 18.21 10.96
C MET A 319 4.10 16.86 11.57
N ASP A 320 3.53 16.50 12.73
CA ASP A 320 3.88 15.28 13.45
C ASP A 320 3.55 14.03 12.62
N ALA A 321 2.35 13.97 12.05
CA ALA A 321 1.92 12.86 11.17
C ALA A 321 2.81 12.75 9.91
N VAL A 322 3.14 13.88 9.28
CA VAL A 322 4.02 13.92 8.10
C VAL A 322 5.42 13.43 8.45
N LYS A 323 5.96 13.80 9.61
CA LYS A 323 7.27 13.30 10.07
C LYS A 323 7.23 11.79 10.32
N VAL A 324 6.19 11.27 10.97
CA VAL A 324 6.07 9.82 11.20
C VAL A 324 6.02 9.07 9.88
N LEU A 325 5.24 9.55 8.91
CA LEU A 325 5.18 8.97 7.56
C LEU A 325 6.54 9.01 6.84
N LEU A 326 7.25 10.15 6.92
CA LEU A 326 8.57 10.30 6.31
C LEU A 326 9.59 9.35 6.96
N HIS A 327 9.57 9.21 8.28
CA HIS A 327 10.44 8.28 9.00
C HIS A 327 10.11 6.83 8.67
N PHE A 328 8.81 6.49 8.55
CA PHE A 328 8.36 5.18 8.11
C PHE A 328 8.90 4.86 6.71
N MET A 329 8.74 5.79 5.76
CA MET A 329 9.29 5.65 4.39
C MET A 329 10.82 5.48 4.40
N GLU A 330 11.55 6.26 5.20
CA GLU A 330 13.01 6.16 5.34
C GLU A 330 13.44 4.78 5.85
N LYS A 331 12.77 4.27 6.89
CA LYS A 331 13.03 2.93 7.43
C LYS A 331 12.82 1.84 6.38
N ARG A 332 11.81 1.99 5.51
CA ARG A 332 11.56 1.05 4.39
C ARG A 332 12.59 1.18 3.28
N LEU A 333 13.07 2.39 3.01
CA LEU A 333 14.12 2.65 2.02
C LEU A 333 15.45 2.01 2.42
N ASP A 334 15.73 1.87 3.71
CA ASP A 334 16.92 1.19 4.24
C ASP A 334 16.81 -0.34 4.18
N ARG A 335 15.62 -0.88 3.96
CA ARG A 335 15.38 -2.32 3.80
C ARG A 335 15.31 -2.63 2.30
N GLU A 336 16.41 -3.09 1.72
CA GLU A 336 16.51 -3.39 0.28
C GLU A 336 15.58 -4.52 -0.23
N ASN A 337 14.87 -5.22 0.67
CA ASN A 337 14.00 -6.33 0.33
C ASN A 337 12.56 -5.87 0.03
N LYS A 338 12.00 -6.35 -1.09
CA LYS A 338 10.59 -6.16 -1.50
C LYS A 338 10.15 -4.69 -1.54
N LEU A 339 11.01 -3.79 -2.00
CA LEU A 339 10.74 -2.34 -2.10
C LEU A 339 9.40 -2.02 -2.76
N LYS A 340 9.00 -2.78 -3.79
CA LYS A 340 7.70 -2.60 -4.46
C LYS A 340 6.51 -2.69 -3.49
N GLU A 341 6.49 -3.71 -2.65
CA GLU A 341 5.39 -3.95 -1.71
C GLU A 341 5.47 -3.06 -0.47
N THR A 342 6.69 -2.71 -0.05
CA THR A 342 6.94 -2.08 1.26
C THR A 342 7.12 -0.56 1.20
N LEU A 343 7.73 -0.03 0.13
CA LEU A 343 8.06 1.40 -0.01
C LEU A 343 6.96 2.17 -0.76
N LEU A 344 6.45 1.62 -1.86
CA LEU A 344 5.54 2.33 -2.77
C LEU A 344 4.30 2.93 -2.09
N PRO A 345 3.61 2.26 -1.14
CA PRO A 345 2.45 2.85 -0.49
C PRO A 345 2.78 4.16 0.23
N SER A 346 3.89 4.18 0.99
CA SER A 346 4.34 5.38 1.71
C SER A 346 4.82 6.48 0.76
N LEU A 347 5.53 6.10 -0.30
CA LEU A 347 6.07 7.03 -1.29
C LEU A 347 4.95 7.70 -2.10
N ASN A 348 3.96 6.94 -2.54
CA ASN A 348 2.81 7.45 -3.27
C ASN A 348 1.95 8.36 -2.37
N LEU A 349 1.69 7.95 -1.13
CA LEU A 349 0.94 8.76 -0.17
C LEU A 349 1.60 10.13 0.06
N LEU A 350 2.93 10.14 0.28
CA LEU A 350 3.69 11.39 0.48
C LEU A 350 3.75 12.23 -0.80
N THR A 351 3.82 11.59 -1.97
CA THR A 351 3.80 12.27 -3.28
C THR A 351 2.48 13.01 -3.49
N GLU A 352 1.35 12.32 -3.34
CA GLU A 352 0.04 12.94 -3.55
C GLU A 352 -0.30 13.97 -2.47
N SER A 353 0.06 13.69 -1.21
CA SER A 353 -0.07 14.69 -0.13
C SER A 353 0.74 15.95 -0.43
N ALA A 354 1.96 15.82 -0.99
CA ALA A 354 2.79 16.96 -1.39
C ALA A 354 2.25 17.69 -2.63
N ARG A 355 1.50 17.01 -3.50
CA ARG A 355 0.86 17.64 -4.67
C ARG A 355 -0.20 18.65 -4.22
N ILE A 356 -1.00 18.27 -3.22
CA ILE A 356 -2.17 19.03 -2.74
C ILE A 356 -1.79 20.03 -1.64
N HIS A 357 -1.05 19.58 -0.62
CA HIS A 357 -0.74 20.39 0.56
C HIS A 357 0.64 21.04 0.43
N ARG A 358 0.63 22.37 0.32
CA ARG A 358 1.85 23.18 0.15
C ARG A 358 2.79 23.03 1.34
N GLU A 359 2.25 23.01 2.55
CA GLU A 359 2.98 22.94 3.80
C GLU A 359 3.71 21.59 3.91
N THR A 360 3.02 20.48 3.63
CA THR A 360 3.60 19.13 3.52
C THR A 360 4.73 19.11 2.49
N ARG A 361 4.51 19.64 1.29
CA ARG A 361 5.54 19.69 0.24
C ARG A 361 6.78 20.43 0.69
N LYS A 362 6.65 21.59 1.35
CA LYS A 362 7.79 22.37 1.83
C LYS A 362 8.58 21.61 2.90
N VAL A 363 7.90 20.97 3.85
CA VAL A 363 8.56 20.15 4.89
C VAL A 363 9.32 18.98 4.28
N LEU A 364 8.66 18.22 3.39
CA LEU A 364 9.29 17.11 2.68
C LEU A 364 10.45 17.59 1.82
N ARG A 365 10.30 18.70 1.10
CA ARG A 365 11.36 19.31 0.29
C ARG A 365 12.58 19.64 1.14
N MET A 366 12.41 20.31 2.30
CA MET A 366 13.53 20.66 3.18
C MET A 366 14.26 19.43 3.75
N LYS A 367 13.53 18.33 4.02
CA LYS A 367 14.10 17.11 4.61
C LYS A 367 14.74 16.19 3.57
N VAL A 368 14.05 15.95 2.46
CA VAL A 368 14.48 15.03 1.40
C VAL A 368 15.53 15.67 0.50
N LEU A 369 15.31 16.92 0.12
CA LEU A 369 16.16 17.67 -0.81
C LEU A 369 16.57 19.01 -0.16
N PRO A 370 17.45 19.03 0.85
CA PRO A 370 17.95 20.29 1.40
C PRO A 370 18.69 21.12 0.31
N PRO A 371 18.84 22.45 0.48
CA PRO A 371 19.66 23.27 -0.40
C PRO A 371 21.05 22.65 -0.63
N LEU A 372 21.49 22.61 -1.89
CA LEU A 372 22.69 21.86 -2.28
C LEU A 372 23.94 22.53 -1.71
N ARG A 373 24.74 21.79 -0.96
CA ARG A 373 26.10 22.23 -0.60
C ARG A 373 27.17 21.32 -1.20
N ASP A 374 26.87 20.03 -1.28
CA ASP A 374 27.72 19.07 -1.99
C ASP A 374 27.33 19.02 -3.47
N VAL A 375 28.22 19.55 -4.31
CA VAL A 375 28.17 19.57 -5.77
C VAL A 375 29.31 18.77 -6.41
N LYS A 376 30.16 18.11 -5.60
CA LYS A 376 31.33 17.36 -6.09
C LYS A 376 31.00 15.91 -6.37
N ASN A 377 30.15 15.31 -5.54
CA ASN A 377 29.72 13.93 -5.71
C ASN A 377 28.50 13.84 -6.62
N ARG A 378 28.34 12.70 -7.30
CA ARG A 378 27.14 12.45 -8.11
C ARG A 378 25.89 12.38 -7.23
N PRO A 379 24.72 12.82 -7.72
CA PRO A 379 23.47 12.84 -6.96
C PRO A 379 23.09 11.49 -6.33
N GLU A 380 23.37 10.37 -6.98
CA GLU A 380 23.09 9.01 -6.51
C GLU A 380 24.09 8.46 -5.48
N VAL A 381 25.25 9.11 -5.28
CA VAL A 381 26.30 8.66 -4.37
C VAL A 381 26.12 9.30 -3.00
N GLY A 382 25.96 8.46 -1.97
CA GLY A 382 25.83 8.88 -0.57
C GLY A 382 24.71 8.15 0.18
N ASN A 383 24.58 8.48 1.47
CA ASN A 383 23.62 7.86 2.39
C ASN A 383 22.46 8.78 2.79
N ALA A 384 22.41 10.01 2.29
CA ALA A 384 21.25 10.87 2.53
C ALA A 384 20.03 10.34 1.77
N MET A 385 18.83 10.72 2.22
CA MET A 385 17.57 10.31 1.61
C MET A 385 17.50 10.67 0.11
N ARG A 386 17.98 11.87 -0.27
CA ARG A 386 18.17 12.25 -1.68
C ARG A 386 18.92 11.17 -2.45
N ASN A 387 20.11 10.78 -1.98
CA ASN A 387 20.98 9.86 -2.72
C ASN A 387 20.31 8.49 -2.90
N LYS A 388 19.68 7.98 -1.83
CA LYS A 388 18.94 6.71 -1.86
C LYS A 388 17.79 6.75 -2.86
N LEU A 389 16.98 7.82 -2.87
CA LEU A 389 15.87 7.98 -3.82
C LEU A 389 16.35 8.18 -5.26
N VAL A 390 17.44 8.93 -5.48
CA VAL A 390 18.01 9.10 -6.83
C VAL A 390 18.53 7.77 -7.38
N ARG A 391 19.14 6.91 -6.54
CA ARG A 391 19.51 5.54 -6.96
C ARG A 391 18.32 4.71 -7.42
N LEU A 392 17.14 4.91 -6.81
CA LEU A 392 15.93 4.20 -7.21
C LEU A 392 15.39 4.64 -8.59
N MET A 393 15.73 5.85 -9.06
CA MET A 393 15.29 6.33 -10.39
C MET A 393 15.85 5.50 -11.54
N THR A 394 16.91 4.74 -11.31
CA THR A 394 17.51 3.80 -12.26
C THR A 394 17.33 2.34 -11.84
N HIS A 395 16.37 2.05 -10.97
CA HIS A 395 16.05 0.69 -10.54
C HIS A 395 15.46 -0.16 -11.68
N ILE A 396 15.62 -1.48 -11.61
CA ILE A 396 15.17 -2.43 -12.63
C ILE A 396 13.64 -2.49 -12.69
N ASP A 397 12.98 -2.48 -11.53
CA ASP A 397 11.52 -2.42 -11.43
C ASP A 397 10.98 -1.06 -11.88
N THR A 398 10.07 -1.08 -12.86
CA THR A 398 9.51 0.13 -13.48
C THR A 398 8.64 0.93 -12.53
N ASP A 399 7.92 0.29 -11.62
CA ASP A 399 7.03 1.00 -10.71
C ASP A 399 7.85 1.74 -9.65
N VAL A 400 8.88 1.07 -9.10
CA VAL A 400 9.82 1.69 -8.15
C VAL A 400 10.53 2.90 -8.76
N LYS A 401 11.07 2.77 -9.97
CA LYS A 401 11.78 3.89 -10.62
C LYS A 401 10.85 5.07 -10.92
N HIS A 402 9.62 4.79 -11.38
CA HIS A 402 8.65 5.84 -11.72
C HIS A 402 8.17 6.56 -10.47
N CYS A 403 7.79 5.85 -9.40
CA CYS A 403 7.34 6.46 -8.15
C CYS A 403 8.45 7.27 -7.46
N ALA A 404 9.70 6.80 -7.46
CA ALA A 404 10.83 7.55 -6.88
C ALA A 404 11.09 8.86 -7.65
N ALA A 405 11.09 8.79 -8.98
CA ALA A 405 11.27 9.96 -9.82
C ALA A 405 10.10 10.95 -9.68
N GLU A 406 8.86 10.45 -9.62
CA GLU A 406 7.66 11.26 -9.45
C GLU A 406 7.66 12.03 -8.12
N PHE A 407 7.99 11.34 -7.02
CA PHE A 407 8.08 11.98 -5.71
C PHE A 407 9.05 13.16 -5.73
N LEU A 408 10.27 12.95 -6.23
CA LEU A 408 11.29 14.00 -6.33
C LEU A 408 10.87 15.12 -7.28
N PHE A 409 10.15 14.82 -8.36
CA PHE A 409 9.64 15.80 -9.31
C PHE A 409 8.57 16.71 -8.67
N VAL A 410 7.63 16.14 -7.92
CA VAL A 410 6.61 16.90 -7.16
C VAL A 410 7.27 17.80 -6.10
N LEU A 411 8.28 17.30 -5.37
CA LEU A 411 9.05 18.13 -4.42
C LEU A 411 9.79 19.29 -5.10
N CYS A 412 10.17 19.12 -6.38
CA CYS A 412 10.75 20.17 -7.22
C CYS A 412 9.70 21.13 -7.82
N LYS A 413 8.44 21.07 -7.38
CA LYS A 413 7.29 21.80 -7.95
C LYS A 413 7.12 21.53 -9.45
N GLU A 414 7.41 20.30 -9.87
CA GLU A 414 7.28 19.84 -11.26
C GLU A 414 8.08 20.71 -12.26
N SER A 415 9.19 21.30 -11.78
CA SER A 415 10.10 22.09 -12.59
C SER A 415 11.26 21.22 -13.08
N VAL A 416 11.41 21.08 -14.40
CA VAL A 416 12.49 20.30 -15.02
C VAL A 416 13.86 20.82 -14.60
N SER A 417 14.08 22.14 -14.60
CA SER A 417 15.37 22.72 -14.21
C SER A 417 15.73 22.43 -12.75
N ARG A 418 14.77 22.55 -11.82
CA ARG A 418 15.02 22.22 -10.41
C ARG A 418 15.22 20.72 -10.23
N PHE A 419 14.45 19.90 -10.93
CA PHE A 419 14.58 18.45 -10.88
C PHE A 419 15.99 18.01 -11.32
N ILE A 420 16.45 18.47 -12.48
CA ILE A 420 17.81 18.20 -13.00
C ILE A 420 18.87 18.66 -11.99
N LYS A 421 18.71 19.84 -11.38
CA LYS A 421 19.64 20.33 -10.35
C LYS A 421 19.86 19.33 -9.21
N TYR A 422 18.80 18.67 -8.73
CA TYR A 422 18.90 17.75 -7.59
C TYR A 422 19.20 16.30 -7.95
N THR A 423 18.87 15.85 -9.16
CA THR A 423 18.97 14.43 -9.54
C THR A 423 20.04 14.17 -10.59
N GLY A 424 20.50 15.19 -11.31
CA GLY A 424 21.27 15.02 -12.55
C GLY A 424 20.37 14.59 -13.71
N TYR A 425 20.67 15.06 -14.92
CA TYR A 425 19.85 14.76 -16.10
C TYR A 425 19.90 13.27 -16.46
N GLY A 426 21.04 12.58 -16.27
CA GLY A 426 21.15 11.15 -16.56
C GLY A 426 20.12 10.30 -15.79
N ASN A 427 19.91 10.60 -14.51
CA ASN A 427 18.90 9.92 -13.68
C ASN A 427 17.47 10.41 -14.04
N ALA A 428 17.30 11.71 -14.32
CA ALA A 428 16.01 12.31 -14.64
C ALA A 428 15.44 11.93 -16.02
N ALA A 429 16.30 11.58 -16.97
CA ALA A 429 15.94 11.40 -18.38
C ALA A 429 14.80 10.40 -18.58
N GLY A 430 14.73 9.32 -17.78
CA GLY A 430 13.66 8.33 -17.87
C GLY A 430 12.27 8.92 -17.60
N LEU A 431 12.13 9.75 -16.56
CA LEU A 431 10.86 10.41 -16.24
C LEU A 431 10.54 11.51 -17.27
N LEU A 432 11.54 12.33 -17.62
CA LEU A 432 11.37 13.42 -18.58
C LEU A 432 10.95 12.90 -19.95
N ALA A 433 11.52 11.79 -20.41
CA ALA A 433 11.13 11.14 -21.65
C ALA A 433 9.69 10.61 -21.60
N ALA A 434 9.30 9.95 -20.50
CA ALA A 434 7.95 9.42 -20.33
C ALA A 434 6.88 10.54 -20.32
N ARG A 435 7.23 11.74 -19.84
CA ARG A 435 6.33 12.91 -19.83
C ARG A 435 6.46 13.83 -21.04
N GLY A 436 7.38 13.57 -21.97
CA GLY A 436 7.62 14.49 -23.10
C GLY A 436 8.22 15.84 -22.66
N LEU A 437 8.96 15.88 -21.55
CA LEU A 437 9.55 17.09 -20.97
C LEU A 437 11.03 17.28 -21.30
N MET A 438 11.55 16.55 -22.29
CA MET A 438 12.98 16.56 -22.63
C MET A 438 13.47 17.91 -23.18
N ARG A 439 12.57 18.78 -23.67
CA ARG A 439 12.88 20.16 -24.10
C ARG A 439 12.97 21.17 -22.95
N GLY A 440 12.82 20.76 -21.69
CA GLY A 440 12.82 21.69 -20.55
C GLY A 440 11.51 22.45 -20.37
N GLY A 441 10.40 21.89 -20.89
CA GLY A 441 9.06 22.43 -20.68
C GLY A 441 8.61 22.35 -19.23
N ARG A 442 7.58 23.10 -18.88
CA ARG A 442 6.91 23.06 -17.58
C ARG A 442 5.54 22.41 -17.79
N ASP A 443 5.15 21.49 -16.92
CA ASP A 443 3.76 21.04 -16.91
C ASP A 443 2.87 22.24 -16.53
N PRO A 444 1.76 22.54 -17.20
CA PRO A 444 0.93 23.69 -16.87
C PRO A 444 0.22 23.45 -15.54
N GLY A 445 0.68 24.02 -14.41
CA GLY A 445 -0.12 23.90 -13.17
C GLY A 445 0.44 24.41 -11.83
N HIS A 446 -0.51 24.90 -11.01
CA HIS A 446 -0.65 24.98 -9.54
C HIS A 446 0.46 25.48 -8.60
N TYR A 447 1.70 25.69 -9.06
CA TYR A 447 2.82 26.00 -8.16
C TYR A 447 3.30 27.45 -8.25
N SER A 448 3.46 28.13 -7.11
CA SER A 448 4.07 29.47 -7.05
C SER A 448 5.57 29.45 -7.35
N GLU A 449 6.06 30.51 -7.98
CA GLU A 449 7.42 30.61 -8.54
C GLU A 449 8.50 30.91 -7.49
N ASP A 450 8.13 31.37 -6.30
CA ASP A 450 8.98 32.24 -5.47
C ASP A 450 9.86 31.56 -4.40
N GLU A 451 10.74 30.62 -4.76
CA GLU A 451 11.84 30.26 -3.84
C GLU A 451 13.16 30.02 -4.59
N ASP A 452 14.09 30.97 -4.48
CA ASP A 452 15.49 30.74 -4.81
C ASP A 452 16.09 29.78 -3.78
N SER A 453 16.63 28.67 -4.28
CA SER A 453 17.22 27.59 -3.46
C SER A 453 18.70 27.40 -3.76
N ASP A 454 19.28 28.31 -4.54
CA ASP A 454 20.70 28.30 -4.86
C ASP A 454 21.47 28.80 -3.65
N THR A 455 22.33 27.93 -3.11
CA THR A 455 23.30 28.28 -2.09
C THR A 455 24.48 29.01 -2.72
N GLU A 456 25.30 29.67 -1.90
CA GLU A 456 26.49 30.35 -2.44
C GLU A 456 27.46 29.35 -3.08
N GLU A 457 27.67 28.19 -2.45
CA GLU A 457 28.50 27.12 -2.98
C GLU A 457 27.97 26.60 -4.34
N TYR A 458 26.65 26.53 -4.51
CA TYR A 458 26.05 26.11 -5.77
C TYR A 458 26.19 27.19 -6.85
N ARG A 459 26.01 28.48 -6.50
CA ARG A 459 26.16 29.59 -7.47
C ARG A 459 27.58 29.68 -8.02
N GLU A 460 28.59 29.52 -7.17
CA GLU A 460 30.00 29.49 -7.56
C GLU A 460 30.30 28.29 -8.48
N ALA A 461 29.75 27.11 -8.16
CA ALA A 461 30.02 25.89 -8.90
C ALA A 461 29.20 25.73 -10.19
N LYS A 462 28.05 26.41 -10.30
CA LYS A 462 27.08 26.25 -11.40
C LYS A 462 27.68 26.26 -12.81
N PRO A 463 28.65 27.13 -13.16
CA PRO A 463 29.27 27.10 -14.48
C PRO A 463 30.00 25.79 -14.81
N ASN A 464 30.52 25.12 -13.78
CA ASN A 464 31.38 23.94 -13.92
C ASN A 464 30.63 22.62 -13.64
N ILE A 465 29.32 22.67 -13.37
CA ILE A 465 28.51 21.47 -13.16
C ILE A 465 28.10 20.89 -14.50
N ASN A 466 28.47 19.64 -14.75
CA ASN A 466 27.96 18.89 -15.89
C ASN A 466 26.48 18.54 -15.65
N PRO A 467 25.53 18.99 -16.50
CA PRO A 467 24.10 18.75 -16.30
C PRO A 467 23.72 17.26 -16.33
N VAL A 468 24.48 16.43 -17.05
CA VAL A 468 24.23 14.98 -17.19
C VAL A 468 24.56 14.27 -15.89
N THR A 469 25.75 14.52 -15.35
CA THR A 469 26.26 13.84 -14.15
C THR A 469 25.87 14.52 -12.84
N GLY A 470 25.42 15.79 -12.90
CA GLY A 470 24.99 16.57 -11.75
C GLY A 470 26.11 16.91 -10.77
N ARG A 471 27.37 16.86 -11.21
CA ARG A 471 28.56 17.17 -10.41
C ARG A 471 29.47 18.17 -11.13
N VAL A 472 30.31 18.85 -10.35
CA VAL A 472 31.43 19.63 -10.88
C VAL A 472 32.44 18.67 -11.51
N GLU A 473 32.79 18.92 -12.76
CA GLU A 473 33.86 18.21 -13.46
C GLU A 473 35.02 19.16 -13.72
N GLU A 474 36.24 18.62 -13.69
CA GLU A 474 37.42 19.39 -14.11
C GLU A 474 37.30 19.68 -15.61
N GLU A 475 37.69 20.90 -16.02
CA GLU A 475 37.75 21.26 -17.43
C GLU A 475 38.71 20.30 -18.15
N GLN A 476 38.17 19.43 -18.98
CA GLN A 476 38.98 18.57 -19.83
C GLN A 476 39.56 19.42 -20.98
N PRO A 477 40.82 19.17 -21.38
CA PRO A 477 41.38 19.83 -22.55
C PRO A 477 40.51 19.51 -23.76
N ASN A 478 40.24 20.52 -24.59
CA ASN A 478 39.40 20.32 -25.76
C ASN A 478 40.12 19.34 -26.71
N PRO A 479 39.50 18.19 -27.06
CA PRO A 479 40.12 17.20 -27.94
C PRO A 479 40.48 17.75 -29.32
N MET A 480 39.88 18.87 -29.71
CA MET A 480 40.09 19.55 -30.99
C MET A 480 41.21 20.61 -30.94
N ASP A 481 41.80 20.86 -29.76
CA ASP A 481 42.91 21.80 -29.62
C ASP A 481 44.15 21.25 -30.36
N GLY A 482 44.64 22.03 -31.32
CA GLY A 482 45.76 21.64 -32.18
C GLY A 482 45.39 20.93 -33.49
N MET A 483 44.09 20.72 -33.76
CA MET A 483 43.61 20.23 -35.06
C MET A 483 43.35 21.37 -36.04
N THR A 484 43.70 21.18 -37.32
CA THR A 484 43.31 22.10 -38.41
C THR A 484 41.82 21.96 -38.73
N GLU A 485 41.20 22.99 -39.33
CA GLU A 485 39.77 22.91 -39.72
C GLU A 485 39.47 21.70 -40.62
N GLU A 486 40.36 21.39 -41.58
CA GLU A 486 40.24 20.19 -42.41
C GLU A 486 40.26 18.88 -41.59
N GLN A 487 41.06 18.81 -40.52
CA GLN A 487 41.09 17.65 -39.63
C GLN A 487 39.82 17.54 -38.80
N LYS A 488 39.24 18.68 -38.37
CA LYS A 488 37.97 18.71 -37.65
C LYS A 488 36.82 18.24 -38.53
N GLU A 489 36.76 18.70 -39.77
CA GLU A 489 35.77 18.26 -40.76
C GLU A 489 35.93 16.76 -41.06
N TYR A 490 37.16 16.27 -41.21
CA TYR A 490 37.44 14.85 -41.44
C TYR A 490 36.95 13.97 -40.28
N GLU A 491 37.24 14.33 -39.02
CA GLU A 491 36.75 13.59 -37.86
C GLU A 491 35.23 13.69 -37.69
N ALA A 492 34.62 14.84 -38.01
CA ALA A 492 33.16 14.99 -38.02
C ALA A 492 32.49 14.08 -39.08
N MET A 493 33.04 14.03 -40.29
CA MET A 493 32.52 13.18 -41.36
C MET A 493 32.68 11.69 -41.04
N LYS A 494 33.82 11.32 -40.43
CA LYS A 494 34.06 9.98 -39.91
C LYS A 494 33.05 9.58 -38.81
N LEU A 495 32.66 10.52 -37.95
CA LEU A 495 31.61 10.30 -36.95
C LEU A 495 30.23 10.06 -37.60
N VAL A 496 29.89 10.84 -38.64
CA VAL A 496 28.65 10.67 -39.42
C VAL A 496 28.62 9.30 -40.09
N ASP A 497 29.72 8.89 -40.73
CA ASP A 497 29.84 7.57 -41.37
C ASP A 497 29.70 6.43 -40.35
N MET A 498 30.25 6.59 -39.13
CA MET A 498 30.06 5.63 -38.05
C MET A 498 28.59 5.55 -37.61
N PHE A 499 27.88 6.68 -37.47
CA PHE A 499 26.46 6.70 -37.14
C PHE A 499 25.59 6.08 -38.24
N ASP A 500 25.84 6.41 -39.50
CA ASP A 500 25.13 5.83 -40.65
C ASP A 500 25.35 4.31 -40.73
N LYS A 501 26.59 3.84 -40.51
CA LYS A 501 26.88 2.40 -40.46
C LYS A 501 26.12 1.69 -39.33
N LEU A 502 26.16 2.23 -38.11
CA LEU A 502 25.47 1.64 -36.96
C LEU A 502 23.94 1.66 -37.11
N SER A 503 23.40 2.69 -37.79
CA SER A 503 21.97 2.78 -38.10
C SER A 503 21.54 1.79 -39.18
N ARG A 504 22.33 1.63 -40.25
CA ARG A 504 22.07 0.65 -41.32
C ARG A 504 22.16 -0.79 -40.82
N GLU A 505 23.10 -1.06 -39.90
CA GLU A 505 23.24 -2.37 -39.24
C GLU A 505 22.17 -2.61 -38.16
N GLN A 506 21.22 -1.68 -37.95
CA GLN A 506 20.15 -1.74 -36.95
C GLN A 506 20.65 -1.96 -35.51
N VAL A 507 21.90 -1.57 -35.24
CA VAL A 507 22.52 -1.68 -33.91
C VAL A 507 22.08 -0.50 -33.04
N ILE A 508 21.94 0.70 -33.62
CA ILE A 508 21.51 1.91 -32.92
C ILE A 508 20.55 2.69 -33.82
N GLN A 509 19.38 3.09 -33.29
CA GLN A 509 18.47 4.01 -33.97
C GLN A 509 18.66 5.43 -33.40
N PRO A 510 19.10 6.39 -34.23
CA PRO A 510 19.20 7.76 -33.76
C PRO A 510 17.86 8.45 -33.59
N MET A 511 17.76 9.27 -32.54
CA MET A 511 16.53 9.93 -32.13
C MET A 511 16.78 11.43 -31.92
N LYS A 512 15.86 12.28 -32.37
CA LYS A 512 15.78 13.71 -32.06
C LYS A 512 14.65 13.98 -31.08
N ILE A 513 14.68 15.14 -30.43
CA ILE A 513 13.57 15.60 -29.60
C ILE A 513 12.63 16.45 -30.47
N GLY A 514 11.43 15.94 -30.69
CA GLY A 514 10.35 16.61 -31.42
C GLY A 514 9.90 17.91 -30.76
N ALA A 515 9.07 18.69 -31.47
CA ALA A 515 8.50 19.93 -30.94
C ALA A 515 7.59 19.70 -29.73
N ASP A 516 7.03 18.49 -29.61
CA ASP A 516 6.23 18.00 -28.49
C ASP A 516 7.07 17.50 -27.30
N GLY A 517 8.41 17.62 -27.36
CA GLY A 517 9.33 17.19 -26.31
C GLY A 517 9.51 15.67 -26.20
N LYS A 518 8.95 14.89 -27.13
CA LYS A 518 9.12 13.43 -27.21
C LYS A 518 10.28 13.06 -28.14
N MET A 519 10.78 11.83 -28.00
CA MET A 519 11.80 11.29 -28.91
C MET A 519 11.16 10.84 -30.21
N THR A 520 11.70 11.28 -31.34
CA THR A 520 11.28 10.89 -32.70
C THR A 520 12.51 10.43 -33.48
N SER A 521 12.36 9.48 -34.39
CA SER A 521 13.48 9.02 -35.22
C SER A 521 14.07 10.17 -36.04
N MET A 522 15.40 10.19 -36.18
CA MET A 522 16.08 11.05 -37.14
C MET A 522 16.25 10.32 -38.47
N GLU A 523 15.97 11.03 -39.56
CA GLU A 523 16.23 10.51 -40.90
C GLU A 523 17.72 10.65 -41.26
N PRO A 524 18.32 9.74 -42.03
CA PRO A 524 19.74 9.80 -42.43
C PRO A 524 20.14 11.11 -43.14
N GLN A 525 19.20 11.77 -43.81
CA GLN A 525 19.43 13.05 -44.48
C GLN A 525 19.60 14.21 -43.49
N GLU A 526 18.97 14.12 -42.31
CA GLU A 526 19.07 15.14 -41.26
C GLU A 526 20.45 15.12 -40.59
N PHE A 527 21.11 13.96 -40.58
CA PHE A 527 22.49 13.82 -40.09
C PHE A 527 23.50 14.61 -40.90
N HIS A 528 23.46 14.46 -42.22
CA HIS A 528 24.35 15.20 -43.10
C HIS A 528 24.12 16.71 -43.00
N TYR A 529 22.88 17.14 -42.78
CA TYR A 529 22.54 18.54 -42.58
C TYR A 529 23.10 19.11 -41.27
N LEU A 530 22.99 18.38 -40.15
CA LEU A 530 23.54 18.79 -38.85
C LEU A 530 25.08 18.91 -38.87
N ALA A 531 25.75 17.96 -39.54
CA ALA A 531 27.21 17.99 -39.69
C ALA A 531 27.69 19.18 -40.54
N GLN A 532 26.88 19.66 -41.48
CA GLN A 532 27.21 20.81 -42.34
C GLN A 532 26.89 22.16 -41.68
N GLN A 533 25.89 22.24 -40.79
CA GLN A 533 25.52 23.49 -40.12
C GLN A 533 26.55 23.98 -39.10
N GLN A 534 27.20 23.11 -38.33
CA GLN A 534 28.15 23.54 -37.29
C GLN A 534 29.44 24.18 -37.83
N PHE A 535 29.78 23.98 -39.10
CA PHE A 535 30.97 24.56 -39.74
C PHE A 535 30.64 25.79 -40.63
N GLY A 536 29.37 26.18 -40.71
CA GLY A 536 28.92 27.33 -41.53
C GLY A 536 28.77 28.66 -40.78
N GLU A 537 28.75 28.67 -39.45
CA GLU A 537 28.42 29.86 -38.63
C GLU A 537 29.58 30.38 -37.77
N SER A 538 30.80 30.39 -38.31
CA SER A 538 31.94 31.12 -37.70
C SER A 538 32.42 32.31 -38.54
N ASN A 539 31.57 32.82 -39.45
CA ASN A 539 31.81 34.06 -40.21
C ASN A 539 30.52 34.87 -40.38
N ASN A 540 29.94 35.38 -39.27
CA ASN A 540 29.22 36.67 -39.19
C ASN A 540 28.40 36.77 -37.89
N SER A 541 28.96 37.38 -36.84
CA SER A 541 28.19 38.16 -35.86
C SER A 541 29.12 38.99 -34.96
N ASP A 542 29.93 39.85 -35.58
CA ASP A 542 30.45 41.07 -34.94
C ASP A 542 29.83 42.27 -35.66
N SER A 543 28.55 42.52 -35.40
CA SER A 543 27.93 43.83 -35.60
C SER A 543 26.53 43.89 -34.98
N ASP A 544 26.44 43.95 -33.65
CA ASP A 544 25.32 44.66 -33.03
C ASP A 544 25.84 46.03 -32.60
N SER A 545 25.65 46.98 -33.51
CA SER A 545 25.70 48.39 -33.26
C SER A 545 24.66 48.77 -32.20
N ASP A 546 25.14 49.44 -31.16
CA ASP A 546 24.37 50.33 -30.30
C ASP A 546 23.34 51.12 -31.11
N THR A 547 22.07 51.12 -30.67
CA THR A 547 21.20 52.28 -30.84
C THR A 547 20.05 52.28 -29.83
N ASN A 548 20.23 53.15 -28.83
CA ASN A 548 19.30 53.86 -27.94
C ASN A 548 18.45 53.10 -26.91
#